data_AF-A0A6I2KW72-F1
#
_entry.id   AF-A0A6I2KW72-F1
#
_cell.length_a   1.000
_cell.length_b   1.000
_cell.length_c   1.000
_cell.angle_alpha   90.00
_cell.angle_beta   90.00
_cell.angle_gamma   90.00
#
_symmetry.space_group_name_H-M   'P 1'
#
loop_
_entity.id
_entity.type
_entity.pdbx_description
1 polymer ?
#
loop_
_entity_poly.entity_id
_entity_poly.type
_entity_poly.pdbx_seq_one_letter_code
_entity_poly.pdbx_strand_id
1 'polypeptide(L)'
;MKAHLIYVAAMLMPLLAQAQSSEAARYVNRQGVEIIQNRVTETPPASASKPAITEAAAPRATAERPAAVHDARFQISSREQNERDRDRLVILRQELQTEIENYQAKNKILHSPSLQASLSEEQLQRVRDITHAHEQNIRDLNNEISRALRDTSKN
;
A
#
# COMPACT_ATOMS: atom_id res chain seq x y z
N MET A 1 21.47 -1.34 58.99
CA MET A 1 20.81 -2.67 59.10
C MET A 1 19.51 -2.57 58.31
N LYS A 2 19.18 -3.32 57.26
CA LYS A 2 19.69 -4.54 56.62
C LYS A 2 19.51 -4.37 55.10
N ALA A 3 20.41 -4.99 54.35
CA ALA A 3 20.37 -5.14 52.90
C ALA A 3 19.24 -6.07 52.45
N HIS A 4 18.75 -5.90 51.21
CA HIS A 4 18.52 -7.02 50.29
C HIS A 4 18.77 -6.59 48.85
N LEU A 5 19.88 -7.13 48.35
CA LEU A 5 20.34 -7.22 46.98
C LEU A 5 20.15 -8.68 46.58
N ILE A 6 19.23 -9.03 45.66
CA ILE A 6 19.26 -10.24 44.78
C ILE A 6 18.33 -9.91 43.59
N TYR A 7 18.81 -9.61 42.38
CA TYR A 7 19.37 -10.43 41.30
C TYR A 7 18.34 -11.26 40.48
N VAL A 8 18.15 -10.79 39.24
CA VAL A 8 17.99 -11.54 37.97
C VAL A 8 16.76 -12.42 37.76
N ALA A 9 15.99 -12.07 36.72
CA ALA A 9 15.71 -13.00 35.62
C ALA A 9 15.28 -12.21 34.38
N ALA A 10 16.10 -12.29 33.34
CA ALA A 10 15.69 -11.99 31.98
C ALA A 10 14.51 -12.92 31.60
N MET A 11 13.41 -12.32 31.14
CA MET A 11 12.48 -13.02 30.26
C MET A 11 12.40 -12.24 28.96
N LEU A 12 13.41 -12.48 28.12
CA LEU A 12 13.24 -12.47 26.67
C LEU A 12 12.11 -13.45 26.35
N MET A 13 10.92 -12.94 26.07
CA MET A 13 9.87 -13.71 25.41
C MET A 13 10.24 -13.83 23.93
N PRO A 14 10.43 -15.05 23.38
CA PRO A 14 10.52 -15.23 21.95
C PRO A 14 9.16 -14.94 21.33
N LEU A 15 9.11 -13.98 20.41
CA LEU A 15 8.01 -13.78 19.48
C LEU A 15 7.92 -15.05 18.62
N LEU A 16 7.07 -16.01 18.99
CA LEU A 16 6.70 -17.09 18.09
C LEU A 16 5.85 -16.47 16.97
N ALA A 17 6.51 -16.16 15.85
CA ALA A 17 5.84 -16.01 14.57
C ALA A 17 5.26 -17.38 14.20
N GLN A 18 3.99 -17.59 14.52
CA GLN A 18 3.25 -18.73 14.01
C GLN A 18 2.96 -18.44 12.53
N ALA A 19 3.89 -18.86 11.67
CA ALA A 19 3.66 -18.94 10.23
C ALA A 19 2.53 -19.96 10.02
N GLN A 20 1.30 -19.46 9.91
CA GLN A 20 0.20 -20.26 9.42
C GLN A 20 0.52 -20.59 7.97
N SER A 21 0.93 -21.84 7.70
CA SER A 21 0.93 -22.36 6.33
C SER A 21 -0.54 -22.43 5.89
N SER A 22 -1.05 -21.34 5.33
CA SER A 22 -2.28 -21.36 4.57
C SER A 22 -2.01 -22.21 3.34
N GLU A 23 -2.36 -23.49 3.37
CA GLU A 23 -2.42 -24.31 2.17
C GLU A 23 -3.38 -23.62 1.19
N ALA A 24 -2.82 -23.05 0.12
CA ALA A 24 -3.61 -22.30 -0.85
C ALA A 24 -4.57 -23.27 -1.55
N ALA A 25 -5.88 -23.03 -1.43
CA ALA A 25 -6.88 -23.83 -2.12
C ALA A 25 -6.63 -23.75 -3.63
N ARG A 26 -6.31 -24.90 -4.24
CA ARG A 26 -6.10 -25.03 -5.69
C ARG A 26 -7.37 -25.59 -6.31
N TYR A 27 -7.94 -24.84 -7.25
CA TYR A 27 -9.07 -25.31 -8.03
C TYR A 27 -8.79 -25.14 -9.52
N VAL A 28 -9.15 -26.16 -10.30
CA VAL A 28 -9.07 -26.16 -11.76
C VAL A 28 -10.42 -25.76 -12.31
N ASN A 29 -10.48 -24.63 -13.01
CA ASN A 29 -11.72 -24.19 -13.63
C ASN A 29 -12.11 -25.11 -14.81
N ARG A 30 -13.33 -24.96 -15.34
CA ARG A 30 -13.84 -25.78 -16.47
C ARG A 30 -13.01 -25.65 -17.77
N GLN A 31 -12.06 -24.72 -17.81
CA GLN A 31 -11.16 -24.49 -18.94
C GLN A 31 -9.75 -25.06 -18.66
N GLY A 32 -9.57 -25.80 -17.56
CA GLY A 32 -8.30 -26.45 -17.21
C GLY A 32 -7.27 -25.54 -16.54
N VAL A 33 -7.65 -24.31 -16.15
CA VAL A 33 -6.73 -23.35 -15.54
C VAL A 33 -6.74 -23.48 -14.02
N GLU A 34 -5.57 -23.74 -13.44
CA GLU A 34 -5.35 -23.74 -11.99
C GLU A 34 -5.33 -22.32 -11.43
N ILE A 35 -6.27 -22.01 -10.53
CA ILE A 35 -6.30 -20.75 -9.80
C ILE A 35 -5.81 -21.01 -8.38
N ILE A 36 -4.73 -20.33 -7.99
CA ILE A 36 -4.16 -20.37 -6.64
C ILE A 36 -4.46 -19.03 -5.97
N GLN A 37 -5.42 -19.01 -5.05
CA GLN A 37 -5.69 -17.80 -4.25
C GLN A 37 -4.69 -17.71 -3.08
N ASN A 38 -4.24 -16.48 -2.80
CA ASN A 38 -3.30 -16.08 -1.73
C ASN A 38 -1.80 -16.31 -2.01
N ARG A 39 -1.28 -15.88 -3.16
CA ARG A 39 0.17 -15.69 -3.31
C ARG A 39 0.56 -14.30 -2.81
N VAL A 40 1.00 -14.20 -1.55
CA VAL A 40 1.82 -13.07 -1.09
C VAL A 40 3.11 -13.11 -1.91
N THR A 41 3.36 -12.07 -2.71
CA THR A 41 4.57 -11.95 -3.52
C THR A 41 5.61 -11.17 -2.71
N GLU A 42 6.47 -11.90 -2.00
CA GLU A 42 7.73 -11.34 -1.51
C GLU A 42 8.70 -11.23 -2.68
N THR A 43 9.12 -10.00 -2.98
CA THR A 43 10.09 -9.66 -4.04
C THR A 43 11.51 -10.00 -3.57
N PRO A 44 12.27 -10.90 -4.21
CA PRO A 44 13.70 -11.08 -3.93
C PRO A 44 14.57 -10.23 -4.89
N PRO A 45 15.72 -9.70 -4.44
CA PRO A 45 16.62 -8.93 -5.29
C PRO A 45 17.43 -9.85 -6.21
N ALA A 46 17.34 -9.64 -7.52
CA ALA A 46 18.12 -10.42 -8.49
C ALA A 46 19.51 -9.81 -8.71
N SER A 47 20.51 -10.40 -8.04
CA SER A 47 21.90 -10.42 -8.47
C SER A 47 22.08 -11.49 -9.56
N ALA A 48 23.10 -11.29 -10.39
CA ALA A 48 23.44 -12.02 -11.61
C ALA A 48 23.42 -13.56 -11.49
N SER A 49 22.99 -14.24 -12.57
CA SER A 49 23.74 -15.26 -13.32
C SER A 49 22.82 -16.13 -14.18
N LYS A 50 23.19 -16.30 -15.45
CA LYS A 50 22.61 -17.26 -16.41
C LYS A 50 22.98 -18.69 -16.00
N PRO A 51 22.15 -19.71 -16.32
CA PRO A 51 22.71 -20.78 -17.14
C PRO A 51 21.78 -21.26 -18.26
N ALA A 52 22.42 -21.75 -19.32
CA ALA A 52 21.80 -22.42 -20.45
C ALA A 52 21.54 -23.89 -20.13
N ILE A 53 20.43 -24.45 -20.63
CA ILE A 53 20.27 -25.89 -20.86
C ILE A 53 19.49 -26.11 -22.15
N THR A 54 19.99 -27.05 -22.96
CA THR A 54 19.60 -27.44 -24.31
C THR A 54 18.87 -28.79 -24.26
N GLU A 55 17.73 -28.95 -24.94
CA GLU A 55 17.12 -30.22 -25.45
C GLU A 55 15.66 -29.92 -25.84
N ALA A 56 14.98 -30.49 -26.84
CA ALA A 56 15.26 -31.45 -27.91
C ALA A 56 14.19 -31.21 -29.01
N ALA A 57 14.40 -31.77 -30.21
CA ALA A 57 13.63 -31.48 -31.42
C ALA A 57 12.32 -32.26 -31.59
N ALA A 58 11.33 -31.58 -32.21
CA ALA A 58 10.17 -32.03 -33.02
C ALA A 58 8.90 -32.58 -32.29
N PRO A 59 7.68 -32.44 -32.88
CA PRO A 59 7.33 -31.99 -34.23
C PRO A 59 6.48 -30.69 -34.30
N ARG A 60 6.53 -30.02 -35.45
CA ARG A 60 5.65 -28.91 -35.82
C ARG A 60 4.20 -29.40 -35.92
N ALA A 61 3.43 -29.25 -34.85
CA ALA A 61 2.00 -29.08 -34.99
C ALA A 61 1.76 -27.65 -35.48
N THR A 62 1.29 -27.50 -36.70
CA THR A 62 0.60 -26.28 -37.13
C THR A 62 -0.64 -26.13 -36.27
N ALA A 63 -0.47 -25.57 -35.07
CA ALA A 63 -1.55 -25.01 -34.33
C ALA A 63 -2.08 -23.86 -35.18
N GLU A 64 -3.22 -24.08 -35.83
CA GLU A 64 -4.05 -23.01 -36.34
C GLU A 64 -4.19 -22.01 -35.19
N ARG A 65 -3.56 -20.86 -35.37
CA ARG A 65 -3.66 -19.73 -34.47
C ARG A 65 -5.16 -19.47 -34.32
N PRO A 66 -5.77 -19.67 -33.14
CA PRO A 66 -7.13 -19.16 -32.95
C PRO A 66 -7.06 -17.69 -33.29
N ALA A 67 -7.92 -17.27 -34.22
CA ALA A 67 -8.01 -15.91 -34.73
C ALA A 67 -7.80 -14.96 -33.56
N ALA A 68 -6.80 -14.08 -33.69
CA ALA A 68 -6.50 -13.09 -32.68
C ALA A 68 -7.82 -12.50 -32.22
N VAL A 69 -8.15 -12.74 -30.94
CA VAL A 69 -9.32 -12.15 -30.28
C VAL A 69 -9.23 -10.68 -30.63
N HIS A 70 -10.14 -10.22 -31.48
CA HIS A 70 -10.26 -8.83 -31.86
C HIS A 70 -10.12 -8.03 -30.57
N ASP A 71 -9.16 -7.10 -30.49
CA ASP A 71 -8.94 -6.22 -29.35
C ASP A 71 -10.30 -5.66 -28.92
N ALA A 72 -10.92 -6.31 -27.94
CA ALA A 72 -12.13 -5.83 -27.31
C ALA A 72 -11.63 -4.68 -26.44
N ARG A 73 -11.46 -3.51 -27.06
CA ARG A 73 -11.12 -2.29 -26.36
C ARG A 73 -12.25 -2.06 -25.38
N PHE A 74 -12.00 -2.38 -24.12
CA PHE A 74 -12.91 -2.07 -23.02
C PHE A 74 -13.02 -0.54 -22.97
N GLN A 75 -14.09 -0.01 -23.57
CA GLN A 75 -14.38 1.42 -23.53
C GLN A 75 -15.23 1.69 -22.30
N ILE A 76 -14.74 2.57 -21.43
CA ILE A 76 -15.50 3.09 -20.31
C ILE A 76 -16.52 4.08 -20.88
N SER A 77 -17.80 3.92 -20.54
CA SER A 77 -18.83 4.86 -20.97
C SER A 77 -18.62 6.23 -20.29
N SER A 78 -19.01 7.33 -20.94
CA SER A 78 -18.91 8.67 -20.33
C SER A 78 -19.66 8.75 -18.98
N ARG A 79 -20.76 8.02 -18.85
CA ARG A 79 -21.49 7.93 -17.57
C ARG A 79 -20.66 7.27 -16.48
N GLU A 80 -20.05 6.13 -16.76
CA GLU A 80 -19.18 5.43 -15.82
C GLU A 80 -17.96 6.28 -15.45
N GLN A 81 -17.37 7.00 -16.42
CA GLN A 81 -16.28 7.92 -16.15
C GLN A 81 -16.71 9.04 -15.19
N ASN A 82 -17.89 9.62 -15.41
CA ASN A 82 -18.44 10.67 -14.54
C ASN A 82 -18.74 10.15 -13.12
N GLU A 83 -19.20 8.90 -12.98
CA GLU A 83 -19.40 8.26 -11.67
C GLU A 83 -18.06 8.07 -10.96
N ARG A 84 -17.03 7.55 -11.66
CA ARG A 84 -15.67 7.41 -11.12
C ARG A 84 -15.04 8.74 -10.73
N ASP A 85 -15.25 9.79 -11.52
CA ASP A 85 -14.70 11.11 -11.22
C ASP A 85 -15.33 11.71 -9.95
N ARG A 86 -16.63 11.47 -9.72
CA ARG A 86 -17.29 11.83 -8.46
C ARG A 86 -16.75 11.03 -7.28
N ASP A 87 -16.58 9.72 -7.44
CA ASP A 87 -16.02 8.87 -6.40
C ASP A 87 -14.60 9.30 -6.04
N ARG A 88 -13.78 9.63 -7.04
CA ARG A 88 -12.44 10.19 -6.86
C ARG A 88 -12.47 11.46 -6.03
N LEU A 89 -13.39 12.38 -6.31
CA LEU A 89 -13.55 13.60 -5.52
C LEU A 89 -13.96 13.33 -4.08
N VAL A 90 -14.81 12.33 -3.84
CA VAL A 90 -15.20 11.93 -2.47
C VAL A 90 -13.99 11.41 -1.70
N ILE A 91 -13.20 10.53 -2.32
CA ILE A 91 -11.99 9.98 -1.71
C ILE A 91 -10.99 11.10 -1.38
N LEU A 92 -10.68 11.98 -2.33
CA LEU A 92 -9.74 13.09 -2.10
C LEU A 92 -10.19 14.02 -0.97
N ARG A 93 -11.50 14.26 -0.83
CA ARG A 93 -12.05 15.07 0.27
C ARG A 93 -11.95 14.37 1.62
N GLN A 94 -12.15 13.05 1.66
CA GLN A 94 -11.96 12.26 2.87
C GLN A 94 -10.49 12.28 3.31
N GLU A 95 -9.57 12.06 2.37
CA GLU A 95 -8.13 12.15 2.62
C GLU A 95 -7.74 13.54 3.15
N LEU A 96 -8.25 14.62 2.52
CA LEU A 96 -8.02 15.98 2.99
C LEU A 96 -8.49 16.20 4.43
N GLN A 97 -9.68 15.70 4.77
CA GLN A 97 -10.22 15.82 6.12
C GLN A 97 -9.33 15.09 7.15
N THR A 98 -8.89 13.87 6.82
CA THR A 98 -7.97 13.10 7.68
C THR A 98 -6.63 13.82 7.85
N GLU A 99 -6.05 14.39 6.78
CA GLU A 99 -4.80 15.15 6.87
C GLU A 99 -4.96 16.41 7.73
N ILE A 100 -6.10 17.12 7.65
CA ILE A 100 -6.39 18.28 8.51
C ILE A 100 -6.48 17.87 9.97
N GLU A 101 -7.17 16.77 10.30
CA GLU A 101 -7.30 16.26 11.67
C GLU A 101 -5.92 15.87 12.24
N ASN A 102 -5.11 15.18 11.45
CA ASN A 102 -3.76 14.80 11.83
C ASN A 102 -2.86 16.03 12.05
N TYR A 103 -2.91 17.00 11.14
CA TYR A 103 -2.20 18.28 11.27
C TYR A 103 -2.60 18.98 12.58
N GLN A 104 -3.91 19.14 12.84
CA GLN A 104 -4.41 19.79 14.05
C GLN A 104 -3.96 19.07 15.32
N ALA A 105 -3.97 17.73 15.32
CA ALA A 105 -3.53 16.93 16.46
C ALA A 105 -2.04 17.16 16.78
N LYS A 106 -1.16 17.20 15.77
CA LYS A 106 0.27 17.49 15.98
C LYS A 106 0.51 18.96 16.33
N ASN A 107 -0.22 19.86 15.69
CA ASN A 107 -0.12 21.29 15.94
C ASN A 107 -0.52 21.64 17.39
N LYS A 108 -1.53 20.95 17.94
CA LYS A 108 -1.89 21.05 19.38
C LYS A 108 -0.75 20.65 20.30
N ILE A 109 0.02 19.62 19.96
CA ILE A 109 1.22 19.23 20.74
C ILE A 109 2.25 20.37 20.68
N LEU A 110 2.53 20.90 19.49
CA LEU A 110 3.51 21.97 19.28
C LEU A 110 3.14 23.33 19.89
N HIS A 111 1.89 23.53 20.30
CA HIS A 111 1.42 24.77 20.93
C HIS A 111 0.97 24.60 22.38
N SER A 112 1.07 23.38 22.93
CA SER A 112 0.75 23.11 24.33
C SER A 112 2.04 22.94 25.14
N PRO A 113 2.37 23.89 26.05
CA PRO A 113 3.60 23.83 26.84
C PRO A 113 3.70 22.56 27.70
N SER A 114 2.56 22.09 28.24
CA SER A 114 2.52 20.88 29.06
C SER A 114 2.77 19.60 28.25
N LEU A 115 2.36 19.56 26.98
CA LEU A 115 2.62 18.42 26.10
C LEU A 115 4.03 18.46 25.50
N GLN A 116 4.61 19.64 25.32
CA GLN A 116 6.02 19.75 24.88
C GLN A 116 6.98 19.33 25.99
N ALA A 117 6.70 19.73 27.24
CA ALA A 117 7.55 19.40 28.38
C ALA A 117 7.65 17.89 28.67
N SER A 118 6.72 17.08 28.17
CA SER A 118 6.76 15.61 28.31
C SER A 118 7.52 14.90 27.19
N LEU A 119 8.01 15.63 26.18
CA LEU A 119 8.72 15.09 25.03
C LEU A 119 10.22 15.39 25.11
N SER A 120 11.04 14.49 24.60
CA SER A 120 12.45 14.78 24.33
C SER A 120 12.61 15.71 23.12
N GLU A 121 13.76 16.36 22.98
CA GLU A 121 14.02 17.22 21.80
C GLU A 121 13.92 16.44 20.48
N GLU A 122 14.39 15.19 20.44
CA GLU A 122 14.25 14.32 19.26
C GLU A 122 12.78 13.99 18.93
N GLN A 123 11.95 13.79 19.97
CA GLN A 123 10.52 13.57 19.77
C GLN A 123 9.84 14.85 19.29
N LEU A 124 10.19 16.00 19.86
CA LEU A 124 9.67 17.29 19.44
C LEU A 124 10.04 17.61 17.99
N GLN A 125 11.28 17.32 17.59
CA GLN A 125 11.71 17.49 16.20
C GLN A 125 10.90 16.61 15.25
N ARG A 126 10.69 15.33 15.58
CA ARG A 126 9.82 14.45 14.78
C ARG A 126 8.39 14.99 14.67
N VAL A 127 7.84 15.56 15.74
CA VAL A 127 6.50 16.17 15.68
C VAL A 127 6.49 17.37 14.73
N ARG A 128 7.53 18.22 14.74
CA ARG A 128 7.68 19.34 13.79
C ARG A 128 7.74 18.83 12.34
N ASP A 129 8.59 17.85 12.07
CA ASP A 129 8.77 17.28 10.73
C ASP A 129 7.47 16.68 10.19
N ILE A 130 6.77 15.89 11.02
CA ILE A 130 5.47 15.29 10.67
C ILE A 130 4.42 16.39 10.44
N THR A 131 4.41 17.45 11.25
CA THR A 131 3.47 18.56 11.09
C THR A 131 3.68 19.26 9.74
N HIS A 132 4.93 19.51 9.37
CA HIS A 132 5.28 20.10 8.07
C HIS A 132 4.89 19.18 6.91
N ALA A 133 5.05 17.85 7.05
CA ALA A 133 4.61 16.89 6.06
C ALA A 133 3.08 16.93 5.85
N HIS A 134 2.29 16.97 6.92
CA HIS A 134 0.83 17.12 6.82
C HIS A 134 0.43 18.43 6.16
N GLU A 135 1.10 19.54 6.47
CA GLU A 135 0.85 20.84 5.82
C GLU A 135 1.11 20.78 4.30
N GLN A 136 2.19 20.12 3.88
CA GLN A 136 2.49 19.89 2.47
C GLN A 136 1.40 19.02 1.81
N ASN A 137 1.02 17.91 2.43
CA ASN A 137 -0.02 17.01 1.92
C ASN A 137 -1.37 17.74 1.75
N ILE A 138 -1.76 18.58 2.72
CA ILE A 138 -2.99 19.38 2.64
C ILE A 138 -2.95 20.30 1.41
N ARG A 139 -1.80 20.95 1.14
CA ARG A 139 -1.66 21.80 -0.06
C ARG A 139 -1.77 20.99 -1.35
N ASP A 140 -1.14 19.83 -1.40
CA ASP A 140 -1.15 18.97 -2.58
C ASP A 140 -2.53 18.37 -2.85
N LEU A 141 -3.24 17.92 -1.81
CA LEU A 141 -4.62 17.44 -1.91
C LEU A 141 -5.58 18.54 -2.38
N ASN A 142 -5.45 19.77 -1.88
CA ASN A 142 -6.26 20.90 -2.36
C ASN A 142 -6.03 21.20 -3.84
N ASN A 143 -4.77 21.14 -4.29
CA ASN A 143 -4.42 21.30 -5.69
C ASN A 143 -5.02 20.19 -6.55
N GLU A 144 -4.99 18.95 -6.07
CA GLU A 144 -5.52 17.80 -6.78
C GLU A 144 -7.04 17.82 -6.86
N ILE A 145 -7.74 18.17 -5.76
CA ILE A 145 -9.20 18.39 -5.77
C ILE A 145 -9.56 19.48 -6.78
N SER A 146 -8.80 20.58 -6.81
CA SER A 146 -9.03 21.66 -7.77
C SER A 146 -8.85 21.22 -9.23
N ARG A 147 -7.87 20.32 -9.50
CA ARG A 147 -7.68 19.71 -10.82
C ARG A 147 -8.85 18.79 -11.17
N ALA A 148 -9.20 17.88 -10.27
CA ALA A 148 -10.29 16.93 -10.46
C ALA A 148 -11.63 17.64 -10.74
N LEU A 149 -11.93 18.72 -10.01
CA LEU A 149 -13.13 19.54 -10.26
C LEU A 149 -13.12 20.16 -11.67
N ARG A 150 -11.97 20.69 -12.12
CA ARG A 150 -11.85 21.25 -13.47
C ARG A 150 -12.04 20.19 -14.54
N ASP A 151 -11.57 18.98 -14.32
CA ASP A 151 -11.69 17.90 -15.30
C ASP A 151 -13.12 17.33 -15.34
N THR A 152 -13.81 17.26 -14.19
CA THR A 152 -15.25 16.92 -14.16
C THR A 152 -16.13 17.95 -14.87
N SER A 153 -15.70 19.21 -14.97
CA SER A 153 -16.45 20.26 -15.68
C SER A 153 -16.28 20.21 -17.20
N LYS A 154 -15.32 19.43 -17.72
CA LYS A 154 -15.04 19.32 -19.17
C LYS A 154 -15.73 18.11 -19.81
N ASN A 155 -16.19 17.16 -19.01
CA ASN A 155 -16.87 15.93 -19.42
C ASN A 155 -18.39 16.05 -19.32
#